data_AF-A0A2V8ZD94-F1
#
_entry.id   AF-A0A2V8ZD94-F1
#
_cell.length_a   1.000
_cell.length_b   1.000
_cell.length_c   1.000
_cell.angle_alpha   90.00
_cell.angle_beta   90.00
_cell.angle_gamma   90.00
#
_symmetry.space_group_name_H-M   'P 1'
#
loop_
_entity.id
_entity.type
_entity.pdbx_description
1 polymer ?
#
loop_
_entity_poly.entity_id
_entity_poly.type
_entity_poly.pdbx_seq_one_letter_code
_entity_poly.pdbx_strand_id
1 'polypeptide(L)'
;MTAYRWKSWFSICGLSLLALLIIAGARAQSAPGKAPSEGASATPPKLAEEEYKNIEALKGIPADQVIPSMQFISASLGVECEYCHVARAFEKDDKKPKVTARKMIGMMMTINKENFEGHREVTCYSCHRGSPDPVATPIISAEEPRREALEGAKPGEPKPVFPPADQLLDKYLSAMGGAEALQKVTSRVEKGTLTAFGSQHSPVDVYSKAPDKRLSVMHLPNGDSVTAFDGTQGWLSVPGRVHMMTAAENAAARVDADLYFPVHLKTLYKAFRVDAGEKIDGHDTYFVMGRNPGQPPINLYFDKESGLLLRLIRYAETPLGRNPTQIDYADYRDANGIKVPFRWTLSRPGNQFTIQVEQLQQNVPVDDAKFAPPPEPPQSAQKPVAP
;
A
#
# COMPACT_ATOMS: atom_id res chain seq x y z
N MET A 1 78.63 -19.86 -4.22
CA MET A 1 79.45 -20.63 -3.25
C MET A 1 80.11 -19.63 -2.31
N THR A 2 80.02 -19.91 -1.00
CA THR A 2 80.73 -19.27 0.14
C THR A 2 80.51 -17.78 0.40
N ALA A 3 80.40 -17.26 1.62
CA ALA A 3 80.01 -17.76 2.93
C ALA A 3 79.92 -16.52 3.86
N TYR A 4 78.80 -16.41 4.56
CA TYR A 4 78.56 -15.95 5.93
C TYR A 4 79.71 -15.43 6.84
N ARG A 5 79.33 -14.40 7.64
CA ARG A 5 79.78 -13.96 9.00
C ARG A 5 80.76 -12.79 9.12
N TRP A 6 80.29 -11.72 9.76
CA TRP A 6 81.07 -10.97 10.75
C TRP A 6 80.27 -10.81 12.05
N LYS A 7 80.90 -11.23 13.15
CA LYS A 7 80.53 -11.06 14.55
C LYS A 7 80.71 -9.62 15.07
N SER A 8 79.87 -9.33 16.06
CA SER A 8 79.81 -8.26 17.07
C SER A 8 81.12 -7.71 17.65
N TRP A 9 81.06 -6.48 18.19
CA TRP A 9 81.84 -6.06 19.36
C TRP A 9 81.14 -4.96 20.21
N PHE A 10 80.97 -5.27 21.51
CA PHE A 10 81.08 -4.47 22.77
C PHE A 10 80.40 -3.08 22.86
N SER A 11 79.78 -2.61 23.95
CA SER A 11 79.94 -2.83 25.40
C SER A 11 78.81 -2.06 26.13
N ILE A 12 78.07 -2.62 27.09
CA ILE A 12 78.25 -2.58 28.57
C ILE A 12 77.26 -1.63 29.30
N CYS A 13 76.63 -2.19 30.36
CA CYS A 13 75.93 -1.59 31.51
C CYS A 13 74.62 -0.82 31.27
N GLY A 14 73.50 -1.09 31.96
CA GLY A 14 73.22 -1.99 33.06
C GLY A 14 71.73 -1.92 33.45
N LEU A 15 71.28 -2.99 34.13
CA LEU A 15 70.17 -3.13 35.10
C LEU A 15 69.29 -1.89 35.35
N SER A 16 67.96 -1.92 35.46
CA SER A 16 66.97 -2.97 35.67
C SER A 16 65.57 -2.30 35.72
N LEU A 17 64.53 -3.02 35.29
CA LEU A 17 63.14 -3.04 35.80
C LEU A 17 62.46 -1.67 36.08
N LEU A 18 61.37 -1.29 35.40
CA LEU A 18 60.08 -1.98 35.40
C LEU A 18 59.18 -1.41 34.29
N ALA A 19 58.24 -2.25 33.85
CA ALA A 19 57.29 -2.06 32.76
C ALA A 19 56.44 -0.77 32.82
N LEU A 20 56.15 -0.19 31.64
CA LEU A 20 54.79 -0.15 31.06
C LEU A 20 54.85 0.49 29.66
N LEU A 21 54.65 -0.34 28.65
CA LEU A 21 54.33 0.04 27.28
C LEU A 21 52.97 0.75 27.24
N ILE A 22 52.96 2.05 26.92
CA ILE A 22 51.83 2.70 26.25
C ILE A 22 52.38 3.40 25.01
N ILE A 23 52.47 2.65 23.92
CA ILE A 23 52.63 3.23 22.58
C ILE A 23 51.25 3.70 22.15
N ALA A 24 51.14 5.01 21.96
CA ALA A 24 50.01 5.67 21.31
C ALA A 24 49.84 5.11 19.89
N GLY A 25 48.94 4.15 19.74
CA GLY A 25 48.43 3.70 18.45
C GLY A 25 47.12 4.40 18.16
N ALA A 26 47.11 5.22 17.11
CA ALA A 26 45.90 5.80 16.54
C ALA A 26 44.89 4.69 16.19
N ARG A 27 43.82 4.57 16.99
CA ARG A 27 42.58 3.92 16.59
C ARG A 27 41.55 5.01 16.38
N ALA A 28 41.17 5.21 15.12
CA ALA A 28 39.90 5.84 14.79
C ALA A 28 38.80 5.00 15.45
N GLN A 29 38.27 5.50 16.57
CA GLN A 29 37.05 4.97 17.15
C GLN A 29 35.90 5.45 16.28
N SER A 30 35.36 4.52 15.48
CA SER A 30 34.01 4.61 14.96
C SER A 30 33.08 4.91 16.13
N ALA A 31 32.57 6.13 16.21
CA ALA A 31 31.50 6.46 17.13
C ALA A 31 30.31 5.52 16.84
N PRO A 32 29.68 4.91 17.86
CA PRO A 32 28.49 4.12 17.62
C PRO A 32 27.43 5.04 17.00
N GLY A 33 26.95 4.66 15.83
CA GLY A 33 25.91 5.38 15.11
C GLY A 33 24.73 5.64 16.05
N LYS A 34 24.38 6.91 16.21
CA LYS A 34 23.10 7.31 16.79
C LYS A 34 22.02 6.51 16.07
N ALA A 35 21.28 5.71 16.83
CA ALA A 35 20.02 5.13 16.39
C ALA A 35 19.15 6.23 15.78
N PRO A 36 18.30 5.92 14.77
CA PRO A 36 17.40 6.92 14.20
C PRO A 36 16.56 7.50 15.33
N SER A 37 16.56 8.83 15.45
CA SER A 37 15.67 9.52 16.35
C SER A 37 14.23 9.25 15.93
N GLU A 38 13.54 8.40 16.68
CA GLU A 38 12.09 8.50 16.82
C GLU A 38 11.78 9.92 17.32
N GLY A 39 10.86 10.61 16.64
CA GLY A 39 10.29 11.87 17.12
C GLY A 39 10.39 13.03 16.15
N ALA A 40 9.68 12.95 15.03
CA ALA A 40 8.86 14.10 14.66
C ALA A 40 7.52 13.90 15.40
N SER A 41 7.29 14.74 16.41
CA SER A 41 6.07 14.77 17.22
C SER A 41 4.85 15.03 16.34
N ALA A 42 4.21 13.95 15.88
CA ALA A 42 2.82 14.00 15.47
C ALA A 42 1.98 14.12 16.75
N THR A 43 1.24 15.20 16.89
CA THR A 43 0.12 15.26 17.83
C THR A 43 -0.70 13.97 17.69
N PRO A 44 -1.05 13.27 18.79
CA PRO A 44 -1.89 12.09 18.70
C PRO A 44 -3.12 12.40 17.83
N PRO A 45 -3.44 11.57 16.83
CA PRO A 45 -4.59 11.84 15.98
C PRO A 45 -5.82 11.94 16.87
N LYS A 46 -6.61 13.02 16.70
CA LYS A 46 -7.84 13.25 17.46
C LYS A 46 -8.72 12.00 17.41
N LEU A 47 -9.45 11.73 18.48
CA LEU A 47 -10.42 10.64 18.48
C LEU A 47 -11.67 11.03 17.69
N ALA A 48 -12.40 10.03 17.19
CA ALA A 48 -13.57 10.25 16.35
C ALA A 48 -14.64 11.13 17.03
N GLU A 49 -14.87 10.95 18.33
CA GLU A 49 -15.80 11.75 19.14
C GLU A 49 -15.36 13.20 19.38
N GLU A 50 -14.08 13.50 19.19
CA GLU A 50 -13.52 14.85 19.34
C GLU A 50 -13.65 15.66 18.05
N GLU A 51 -13.60 14.99 16.90
CA GLU A 51 -13.65 15.63 15.57
C GLU A 51 -15.06 15.63 14.98
N TYR A 52 -15.85 14.57 15.19
CA TYR A 52 -17.15 14.39 14.55
C TYR A 52 -18.30 14.44 15.53
N LYS A 53 -19.36 15.17 15.15
CA LYS A 53 -20.60 15.27 15.92
C LYS A 53 -21.42 13.99 15.82
N ASN A 54 -22.02 13.56 16.93
CA ASN A 54 -22.92 12.40 17.02
C ASN A 54 -22.31 11.08 16.46
N ILE A 55 -21.00 10.89 16.64
CA ILE A 55 -20.39 9.57 16.52
C ILE A 55 -20.83 8.73 17.72
N GLU A 56 -21.26 7.50 17.47
CA GLU A 56 -21.74 6.57 18.50
C GLU A 56 -21.02 5.22 18.42
N ALA A 57 -21.25 4.46 17.34
CA ALA A 57 -20.70 3.10 17.20
C ALA A 57 -19.19 3.04 16.92
N LEU A 58 -18.56 4.18 16.61
CA LEU A 58 -17.13 4.31 16.29
C LEU A 58 -16.40 5.23 17.27
N LYS A 59 -16.90 5.39 18.51
CA LYS A 59 -16.15 6.12 19.55
C LYS A 59 -14.83 5.41 19.85
N GLY A 60 -13.79 6.17 20.18
CA GLY A 60 -12.47 5.68 20.57
C GLY A 60 -11.55 5.25 19.42
N ILE A 61 -12.00 5.30 18.16
CA ILE A 61 -11.10 5.12 17.00
C ILE A 61 -10.45 6.46 16.65
N PRO A 62 -9.27 6.47 16.00
CA PRO A 62 -8.71 7.68 15.44
C PRO A 62 -9.67 8.31 14.42
N ALA A 63 -9.85 9.63 14.47
CA ALA A 63 -10.79 10.36 13.60
C ALA A 63 -10.52 10.10 12.12
N ASP A 64 -9.25 9.96 11.74
CA ASP A 64 -8.84 9.69 10.36
C ASP A 64 -9.33 8.33 9.82
N GLN A 65 -9.74 7.40 10.70
CA GLN A 65 -10.28 6.08 10.33
C GLN A 65 -11.80 6.08 10.07
N VAL A 66 -12.52 7.16 10.38
CA VAL A 66 -13.98 7.21 10.23
C VAL A 66 -14.37 7.12 8.75
N ILE A 67 -13.77 7.93 7.88
CA ILE A 67 -14.09 7.94 6.45
C ILE A 67 -13.71 6.62 5.76
N PRO A 68 -12.50 6.05 5.95
CA PRO A 68 -12.18 4.72 5.43
C PRO A 68 -13.15 3.63 5.89
N SER A 69 -13.61 3.68 7.14
CA SER A 69 -14.62 2.77 7.67
C SER A 69 -15.98 2.93 6.97
N MET A 70 -16.40 4.16 6.70
CA MET A 70 -17.64 4.41 5.94
C MET A 70 -17.55 3.91 4.50
N GLN A 71 -16.40 4.08 3.84
CA GLN A 71 -16.16 3.52 2.51
C GLN A 71 -16.24 1.98 2.53
N PHE A 72 -15.70 1.34 3.57
CA PHE A 72 -15.82 -0.11 3.73
C PHE A 72 -17.29 -0.56 3.90
N ILE A 73 -18.09 0.17 4.68
CA ILE A 73 -19.52 -0.10 4.86
C ILE A 73 -20.26 0.05 3.53
N SER A 74 -20.06 1.18 2.83
CA SER A 74 -20.67 1.44 1.52
C SER A 74 -20.38 0.31 0.53
N ALA A 75 -19.11 -0.11 0.45
CA ALA A 75 -18.68 -1.25 -0.36
C ALA A 75 -19.37 -2.55 0.02
N SER A 76 -19.54 -2.78 1.33
CA SER A 76 -20.12 -4.00 1.87
C SER A 76 -21.61 -4.13 1.59
N LEU A 77 -22.31 -3.00 1.58
CA LEU A 77 -23.77 -2.93 1.38
C LEU A 77 -24.15 -2.63 -0.08
N GLY A 78 -23.21 -2.19 -0.93
CA GLY A 78 -23.52 -1.78 -2.29
C GLY A 78 -24.37 -0.50 -2.37
N VAL A 79 -24.14 0.44 -1.44
CA VAL A 79 -24.92 1.69 -1.31
C VAL A 79 -24.04 2.92 -1.25
N GLU A 80 -24.58 4.08 -1.62
CA GLU A 80 -23.91 5.37 -1.51
C GLU A 80 -24.05 6.02 -0.12
N CYS A 81 -23.25 7.05 0.16
CA CYS A 81 -23.22 7.75 1.46
C CYS A 81 -24.61 8.25 1.89
N GLU A 82 -25.39 8.78 0.95
CA GLU A 82 -26.73 9.31 1.15
C GLU A 82 -27.76 8.23 1.46
N TYR A 83 -27.46 6.94 1.31
CA TYR A 83 -28.35 5.89 1.79
C TYR A 83 -28.53 5.97 3.32
N CYS A 84 -27.42 6.17 4.04
CA CYS A 84 -27.41 6.29 5.49
C CYS A 84 -27.44 7.75 5.97
N HIS A 85 -26.74 8.66 5.30
CA HIS A 85 -26.57 10.02 5.80
C HIS A 85 -27.48 11.04 5.13
N VAL A 86 -27.84 12.10 5.88
CA VAL A 86 -28.47 13.29 5.31
C VAL A 86 -27.36 14.11 4.65
N ALA A 87 -27.54 14.46 3.37
CA ALA A 87 -26.54 15.22 2.62
C ALA A 87 -26.18 16.52 3.37
N ARG A 88 -24.88 16.75 3.55
CA ARG A 88 -24.32 17.91 4.29
C ARG A 88 -24.71 18.02 5.77
N ALA A 89 -25.34 16.98 6.34
CA ALA A 89 -25.72 16.91 7.75
C ALA A 89 -25.50 15.48 8.27
N PHE A 90 -24.25 15.01 8.21
CA PHE A 90 -23.86 13.64 8.51
C PHE A 90 -24.17 13.22 9.95
N GLU A 91 -24.24 14.19 10.86
CA GLU A 91 -24.54 14.02 12.28
C GLU A 91 -26.02 13.69 12.55
N LYS A 92 -26.94 14.00 11.63
CA LYS A 92 -28.38 13.74 11.83
C LYS A 92 -28.73 12.25 11.76
N ASP A 93 -29.68 11.84 12.59
CA ASP A 93 -30.18 10.46 12.70
C ASP A 93 -31.54 10.25 12.02
N ASP A 94 -31.95 11.20 11.19
CA ASP A 94 -33.24 11.21 10.49
C ASP A 94 -33.47 9.97 9.60
N LYS A 95 -32.38 9.31 9.18
CA LYS A 95 -32.43 8.12 8.33
C LYS A 95 -32.29 6.86 9.17
N LYS A 96 -33.37 6.06 9.18
CA LYS A 96 -33.42 4.73 9.82
C LYS A 96 -32.21 3.84 9.47
N PRO A 97 -31.71 3.78 8.21
CA PRO A 97 -30.51 3.00 7.89
C PRO A 97 -29.29 3.34 8.76
N LYS A 98 -29.04 4.62 9.10
CA LYS A 98 -27.92 5.00 9.97
C LYS A 98 -28.06 4.45 11.39
N VAL A 99 -29.25 4.55 11.96
CA VAL A 99 -29.56 4.02 13.30
C VAL A 99 -29.41 2.50 13.33
N THR A 100 -29.87 1.80 12.28
CA THR A 100 -29.68 0.37 12.12
C THR A 100 -28.21 0.00 11.96
N ALA A 101 -27.45 0.74 11.13
CA ALA A 101 -26.03 0.49 10.90
C ALA A 101 -25.22 0.54 12.21
N ARG A 102 -25.52 1.46 13.14
CA ARG A 102 -24.90 1.49 14.48
C ARG A 102 -25.10 0.18 15.25
N LYS A 103 -26.31 -0.39 15.21
CA LYS A 103 -26.61 -1.67 15.84
C LYS A 103 -25.86 -2.82 15.16
N MET A 104 -25.76 -2.80 13.83
CA MET A 104 -25.04 -3.81 13.07
C MET A 104 -23.53 -3.77 13.33
N ILE A 105 -22.94 -2.58 13.46
CA ILE A 105 -21.53 -2.42 13.87
C ILE A 105 -21.32 -3.05 15.26
N GLY A 106 -22.18 -2.72 16.23
CA GLY A 106 -22.13 -3.31 17.57
C GLY A 106 -22.24 -4.83 17.54
N MET A 107 -23.21 -5.38 16.80
CA MET A 107 -23.38 -6.82 16.63
C MET A 107 -22.14 -7.50 16.04
N MET A 108 -21.57 -6.94 14.97
CA MET A 108 -20.35 -7.48 14.34
C MET A 108 -19.16 -7.44 15.31
N MET A 109 -18.97 -6.34 16.04
CA MET A 109 -17.90 -6.23 17.04
C MET A 109 -18.07 -7.26 18.16
N THR A 110 -19.30 -7.44 18.66
CA THR A 110 -19.63 -8.43 19.68
C THR A 110 -19.36 -9.84 19.18
N ILE A 111 -19.78 -10.20 17.95
CA ILE A 111 -19.54 -11.53 17.39
C ILE A 111 -18.04 -11.84 17.35
N ASN A 112 -17.21 -10.92 16.84
CA ASN A 112 -15.76 -11.11 16.81
C ASN A 112 -15.14 -11.24 18.20
N LYS A 113 -15.57 -10.39 19.14
CA LYS A 113 -15.06 -10.42 20.52
C LYS A 113 -15.41 -11.73 21.23
N GLU A 114 -16.65 -12.17 21.12
CA GLU A 114 -17.17 -13.30 21.90
C GLU A 114 -16.84 -14.67 21.29
N ASN A 115 -16.72 -14.75 19.96
CA ASN A 115 -16.62 -16.04 19.26
C ASN A 115 -15.27 -16.27 18.57
N PHE A 116 -14.45 -15.23 18.41
CA PHE A 116 -13.21 -15.30 17.65
C PHE A 116 -12.03 -14.69 18.41
N GLU A 117 -12.07 -14.67 19.74
CA GLU A 117 -10.99 -14.14 20.60
C GLU A 117 -10.64 -12.67 20.27
N GLY A 118 -11.59 -11.91 19.71
CA GLY A 118 -11.37 -10.55 19.24
C GLY A 118 -10.73 -10.46 17.86
N HIS A 119 -10.39 -11.57 17.21
CA HIS A 119 -9.97 -11.59 15.81
C HIS A 119 -11.13 -11.20 14.90
N ARG A 120 -10.84 -10.36 13.91
CA ARG A 120 -11.84 -9.86 12.95
C ARG A 120 -12.07 -10.89 11.84
N GLU A 121 -12.98 -11.82 12.11
CA GLU A 121 -13.43 -12.85 11.15
C GLU A 121 -14.76 -12.47 10.49
N VAL A 122 -15.68 -11.87 11.25
CA VAL A 122 -16.97 -11.36 10.76
C VAL A 122 -16.85 -9.87 10.42
N THR A 123 -17.32 -9.47 9.25
CA THR A 123 -17.31 -8.07 8.77
C THR A 123 -18.66 -7.69 8.17
N CYS A 124 -18.87 -6.42 7.83
CA CYS A 124 -20.06 -6.02 7.09
C CYS A 124 -20.21 -6.85 5.79
N TYR A 125 -19.11 -7.10 5.07
CA TYR A 125 -19.12 -7.85 3.82
C TYR A 125 -19.46 -9.34 4.01
N SER A 126 -19.10 -9.97 5.14
CA SER A 126 -19.44 -11.38 5.38
C SER A 126 -20.94 -11.62 5.45
N CYS A 127 -21.72 -10.62 5.88
CA CYS A 127 -23.18 -10.70 5.94
C CYS A 127 -23.86 -10.09 4.70
N HIS A 128 -23.45 -8.90 4.27
CA HIS A 128 -24.16 -8.13 3.25
C HIS A 128 -23.78 -8.49 1.81
N ARG A 129 -22.53 -8.85 1.55
CA ARG A 129 -22.04 -9.32 0.24
C ARG A 129 -22.41 -8.39 -0.94
N GLY A 130 -22.42 -7.08 -0.72
CA GLY A 130 -22.76 -6.07 -1.74
C GLY A 130 -24.25 -5.77 -1.85
N SER A 131 -25.08 -6.25 -0.92
CA SER A 131 -26.52 -5.95 -0.82
C SER A 131 -26.83 -5.17 0.46
N PRO A 132 -27.76 -4.19 0.43
CA PRO A 132 -28.13 -3.42 1.62
C PRO A 132 -28.75 -4.31 2.71
N ASP A 133 -29.37 -5.42 2.32
CA ASP A 133 -29.97 -6.40 3.22
C ASP A 133 -29.28 -7.77 3.06
N PRO A 134 -28.85 -8.41 4.17
CA PRO A 134 -28.33 -9.77 4.14
C PRO A 134 -29.39 -10.78 3.71
N VAL A 135 -28.99 -11.77 2.90
CA VAL A 135 -29.86 -12.87 2.49
C VAL A 135 -29.91 -13.92 3.60
N ALA A 136 -31.02 -13.99 4.34
CA ALA A 136 -31.21 -14.94 5.43
C ALA A 136 -31.78 -16.30 4.99
N THR A 137 -32.29 -16.39 3.75
CA THR A 137 -32.88 -17.61 3.19
C THR A 137 -31.95 -18.19 2.12
N PRO A 138 -31.56 -19.47 2.21
CA PRO A 138 -30.77 -20.11 1.17
C PRO A 138 -31.46 -20.02 -0.20
N ILE A 139 -30.73 -19.53 -1.21
CA ILE A 139 -31.22 -19.45 -2.58
C ILE A 139 -31.07 -20.84 -3.21
N ILE A 140 -32.20 -21.49 -3.53
CA ILE A 140 -32.23 -22.87 -4.07
C ILE A 140 -32.07 -22.86 -5.61
N SER A 141 -32.39 -21.75 -6.27
CA SER A 141 -32.24 -21.58 -7.72
C SER A 141 -32.06 -20.10 -8.09
N ALA A 142 -30.81 -19.66 -8.10
CA ALA A 142 -30.36 -18.60 -8.99
C ALA A 142 -28.99 -19.03 -9.46
N GLU A 143 -28.76 -19.07 -10.76
CA GLU A 143 -27.43 -18.96 -11.33
C GLU A 143 -26.87 -17.57 -10.97
N GLU A 144 -26.55 -17.38 -9.69
CA GLU A 144 -25.42 -16.54 -9.34
C GLU A 144 -24.17 -17.36 -9.65
N PRO A 145 -23.08 -16.74 -10.13
CA PRO A 145 -21.80 -17.41 -10.21
C PRO A 145 -21.35 -17.66 -8.78
N ARG A 146 -21.81 -18.78 -8.22
CA ARG A 146 -21.15 -19.51 -7.15
C ARG A 146 -19.68 -19.49 -7.56
N ARG A 147 -18.87 -18.72 -6.83
CA ARG A 147 -17.43 -18.60 -7.08
C ARG A 147 -16.90 -20.00 -7.39
N GLU A 148 -16.55 -20.23 -8.66
CA GLU A 148 -15.88 -21.46 -9.09
C GLU A 148 -14.54 -21.66 -8.36
N ALA A 149 -14.12 -20.69 -7.55
CA ALA A 149 -12.86 -20.68 -6.83
C ALA A 149 -12.84 -21.42 -5.47
N LEU A 150 -13.92 -22.05 -4.97
CA LEU A 150 -13.84 -22.83 -3.71
C LEU A 150 -14.56 -24.19 -3.68
N GLU A 151 -15.36 -24.56 -4.68
CA GLU A 151 -16.08 -25.85 -4.72
C GLU A 151 -15.56 -26.81 -5.80
N GLY A 152 -14.26 -26.77 -6.09
CA GLY A 152 -13.61 -27.70 -7.03
C GLY A 152 -12.91 -28.89 -6.38
N ALA A 153 -12.81 -28.97 -5.05
CA ALA A 153 -12.15 -30.11 -4.41
C ALA A 153 -13.14 -31.25 -4.21
N LYS A 154 -13.34 -32.09 -5.22
CA LYS A 154 -13.89 -33.44 -4.97
C LYS A 154 -12.97 -34.15 -3.97
N PRO A 155 -13.50 -34.74 -2.88
CA PRO A 155 -12.68 -35.52 -1.96
C PRO A 155 -11.99 -36.65 -2.75
N GLY A 156 -10.66 -36.56 -2.89
CA GLY A 156 -9.84 -37.58 -3.57
C GLY A 156 -9.11 -37.13 -4.85
N GLU A 157 -9.35 -35.93 -5.38
CA GLU A 157 -8.51 -35.40 -6.46
C GLU A 157 -7.14 -34.93 -5.91
N PRO A 158 -6.01 -35.29 -6.55
CA PRO A 158 -4.70 -34.82 -6.13
C PRO A 158 -4.65 -33.31 -6.21
N LYS A 159 -4.22 -32.66 -5.11
CA LYS A 159 -4.06 -31.20 -5.08
C LYS A 159 -3.14 -30.77 -6.22
N PRO A 160 -3.53 -29.77 -7.03
CA PRO A 160 -2.66 -29.23 -8.06
C PRO A 160 -1.32 -28.84 -7.46
N VAL A 161 -0.22 -29.29 -8.07
CA VAL A 161 1.13 -28.91 -7.68
C VAL A 161 1.49 -27.65 -8.46
N PHE A 162 1.68 -26.54 -7.74
CA PHE A 162 2.09 -25.27 -8.33
C PHE A 162 3.61 -25.09 -8.25
N PRO A 163 4.21 -24.28 -9.16
CA PRO A 163 5.60 -23.86 -9.01
C PRO A 163 5.84 -23.19 -7.65
N PRO A 164 7.03 -23.34 -7.04
CA PRO A 164 7.39 -22.60 -5.85
C PRO A 164 7.26 -21.09 -6.08
N ALA A 165 6.83 -20.34 -5.06
CA ALA A 165 6.66 -18.90 -5.17
C ALA A 165 7.96 -18.22 -5.64
N ASP A 166 9.11 -18.62 -5.11
CA ASP A 166 10.41 -18.06 -5.50
C ASP A 166 10.67 -18.14 -7.01
N GLN A 167 10.29 -19.24 -7.65
CA GLN A 167 10.44 -19.41 -9.09
C GLN A 167 9.56 -18.42 -9.87
N LEU A 168 8.34 -18.18 -9.40
CA LEU A 168 7.42 -17.22 -10.02
C LEU A 168 7.92 -15.78 -9.85
N LEU A 169 8.41 -15.44 -8.65
CA LEU A 169 8.95 -14.12 -8.36
C LEU A 169 10.26 -13.85 -9.12
N ASP A 170 11.13 -14.84 -9.25
CA ASP A 170 12.37 -14.73 -10.04
C ASP A 170 12.09 -14.64 -11.54
N LYS A 171 11.08 -15.37 -12.03
CA LYS A 171 10.60 -15.24 -13.41
C LYS A 171 10.07 -13.83 -13.66
N TYR A 172 9.28 -13.28 -12.74
CA TYR A 172 8.78 -11.91 -12.83
C TYR A 172 9.92 -10.88 -12.83
N LEU A 173 10.86 -10.99 -11.89
CA LEU A 173 12.04 -10.11 -11.83
C LEU A 173 12.84 -10.15 -13.14
N SER A 174 13.04 -11.34 -13.70
CA SER A 174 13.72 -11.53 -14.98
C SER A 174 12.93 -10.92 -16.15
N ALA A 175 11.61 -11.14 -16.20
CA ALA A 175 10.73 -10.57 -17.22
C ALA A 175 10.71 -9.03 -17.18
N MET A 176 10.89 -8.44 -16.01
CA MET A 176 11.01 -6.98 -15.84
C MET A 176 12.36 -6.41 -16.29
N GLY A 177 13.36 -7.25 -16.58
CA GLY A 177 14.72 -6.85 -16.98
C GLY A 177 15.81 -7.14 -15.95
N GLY A 178 15.46 -7.73 -14.80
CA GLY A 178 16.41 -8.10 -13.73
C GLY A 178 16.73 -6.95 -12.77
N ALA A 179 17.28 -7.31 -11.60
CA ALA A 179 17.52 -6.36 -10.50
C ALA A 179 18.49 -5.24 -10.87
N GLU A 180 19.59 -5.56 -11.57
CA GLU A 180 20.61 -4.57 -11.93
C GLU A 180 20.05 -3.50 -12.88
N ALA A 181 19.25 -3.89 -13.88
CA ALA A 181 18.64 -2.96 -14.82
C ALA A 181 17.58 -2.09 -14.13
N LEU A 182 16.74 -2.68 -13.28
CA LEU A 182 15.73 -1.94 -12.52
C LEU A 182 16.37 -0.91 -11.58
N GLN A 183 17.43 -1.29 -10.85
CA GLN A 183 18.11 -0.39 -9.91
C GLN A 183 18.88 0.75 -10.58
N LYS A 184 19.19 0.66 -11.88
CA LYS A 184 19.73 1.79 -12.67
C LYS A 184 18.69 2.88 -12.94
N VAL A 185 17.40 2.61 -12.69
CA VAL A 185 16.33 3.59 -12.85
C VAL A 185 16.12 4.33 -11.53
N THR A 186 16.60 5.57 -11.41
CA THR A 186 16.45 6.36 -10.19
C THR A 186 15.21 7.25 -10.18
N SER A 187 14.67 7.51 -11.36
CA SER A 187 13.46 8.32 -11.54
C SER A 187 12.73 7.95 -12.83
N ARG A 188 11.44 8.26 -12.87
CA ARG A 188 10.58 8.08 -14.04
C ARG A 188 9.58 9.21 -14.12
N VAL A 189 9.36 9.73 -15.32
CA VAL A 189 8.29 10.66 -15.65
C VAL A 189 7.46 10.05 -16.76
N GLU A 190 6.18 9.91 -16.51
CA GLU A 190 5.18 9.37 -17.41
C GLU A 190 4.12 10.43 -17.68
N LYS A 191 3.73 10.57 -18.94
CA LYS A 191 2.62 11.43 -19.36
C LYS A 191 1.62 10.62 -20.13
N GLY A 192 0.35 10.94 -19.97
CA GLY A 192 -0.69 10.37 -20.81
C GLY A 192 -2.08 10.82 -20.38
N THR A 193 -3.03 9.90 -20.48
CA THR A 193 -4.45 10.18 -20.29
C THR A 193 -5.04 9.31 -19.20
N LEU A 194 -5.71 9.93 -18.23
CA LEU A 194 -6.55 9.25 -17.25
C LEU A 194 -8.00 9.25 -17.74
N THR A 195 -8.63 8.07 -17.72
CA THR A 195 -10.06 7.88 -18.03
C THR A 195 -10.81 7.45 -16.78
N ALA A 196 -11.80 8.23 -16.36
CA ALA A 196 -12.65 7.96 -15.19
C ALA A 196 -14.14 8.07 -15.55
N PHE A 197 -15.02 7.54 -14.68
CA PHE A 197 -16.49 7.65 -14.83
C PHE A 197 -17.02 7.24 -16.22
N GLY A 198 -16.44 6.19 -16.80
CA GLY A 198 -16.87 5.60 -18.07
C GLY A 198 -16.37 6.30 -19.35
N SER A 199 -16.07 7.60 -19.32
CA SER A 199 -15.59 8.32 -20.52
C SER A 199 -14.92 9.69 -20.28
N GLN A 200 -14.76 10.13 -19.04
CA GLN A 200 -14.11 11.40 -18.77
C GLN A 200 -12.59 11.24 -18.91
N HIS A 201 -12.00 11.96 -19.86
CA HIS A 201 -10.56 11.98 -20.10
C HIS A 201 -9.91 13.22 -19.49
N SER A 202 -8.76 13.06 -18.85
CA SER A 202 -7.97 14.16 -18.31
C SER A 202 -6.48 13.87 -18.47
N PRO A 203 -5.66 14.85 -18.89
CA PRO A 203 -4.22 14.66 -18.92
C PRO A 203 -3.68 14.30 -17.54
N VAL A 204 -2.72 13.39 -17.49
CA VAL A 204 -2.07 12.95 -16.25
C VAL A 204 -0.56 12.92 -16.42
N ASP A 205 0.13 13.51 -15.44
CA ASP A 205 1.56 13.36 -15.25
C ASP A 205 1.82 12.46 -14.03
N VAL A 206 2.70 11.47 -14.17
CA VAL A 206 3.13 10.59 -13.07
C VAL A 206 4.64 10.70 -12.91
N TYR A 207 5.08 11.00 -11.70
CA TYR A 207 6.48 11.12 -11.33
C TYR A 207 6.79 10.04 -10.30
N SER A 208 7.90 9.33 -10.50
CA SER A 208 8.44 8.40 -9.52
C SER A 208 9.92 8.69 -9.30
N LYS A 209 10.39 8.59 -8.06
CA LYS A 209 11.79 8.80 -7.70
C LYS A 209 12.17 7.88 -6.56
N ALA A 210 13.27 7.14 -6.74
CA ALA A 210 13.77 6.26 -5.71
C ALA A 210 14.50 7.04 -4.59
N PRO A 211 14.45 6.57 -3.34
CA PRO A 211 13.53 5.54 -2.84
C PRO A 211 12.11 6.11 -2.57
N ASP A 212 11.10 5.26 -2.78
CA ASP A 212 9.72 5.39 -2.29
C ASP A 212 8.98 6.71 -2.55
N LYS A 213 9.30 7.48 -3.59
CA LYS A 213 8.53 8.69 -3.93
C LYS A 213 7.70 8.50 -5.17
N ARG A 214 6.42 8.89 -5.09
CA ARG A 214 5.49 8.87 -6.23
C ARG A 214 4.52 10.03 -6.17
N LEU A 215 4.20 10.59 -7.32
CA LEU A 215 3.26 11.69 -7.51
C LEU A 215 2.45 11.41 -8.78
N SER A 216 1.14 11.59 -8.72
CA SER A 216 0.22 11.56 -9.86
C SER A 216 -0.56 12.88 -9.86
N VAL A 217 -0.47 13.63 -10.96
CA VAL A 217 -1.16 14.91 -11.15
C VAL A 217 -2.15 14.74 -12.29
N MET A 218 -3.44 14.74 -11.97
CA MET A 218 -4.52 14.75 -12.95
C MET A 218 -4.96 16.19 -13.17
N HIS A 219 -4.84 16.66 -14.40
CA HIS A 219 -5.17 18.04 -14.79
C HIS A 219 -6.65 18.17 -15.12
N LEU A 220 -7.43 18.76 -14.22
CA LEU A 220 -8.87 19.02 -14.41
C LEU A 220 -9.11 20.48 -14.82
N PRO A 221 -10.25 20.80 -15.46
CA PRO A 221 -10.60 22.17 -15.85
C PRO A 221 -10.62 23.18 -14.68
N ASN A 222 -10.89 22.72 -13.46
CA ASN A 222 -11.00 23.54 -12.25
C ASN A 222 -9.76 23.46 -11.33
N GLY A 223 -8.65 22.91 -11.82
CA GLY A 223 -7.39 22.76 -11.08
C GLY A 223 -6.98 21.30 -10.90
N ASP A 224 -5.76 21.07 -10.43
CA ASP A 224 -5.20 19.73 -10.38
C ASP A 224 -5.80 18.89 -9.24
N SER A 225 -6.00 17.59 -9.54
CA SER A 225 -6.18 16.55 -8.54
C SER A 225 -4.87 15.80 -8.40
N VAL A 226 -4.30 15.80 -7.19
CA VAL A 226 -2.99 15.26 -6.90
C VAL A 226 -3.09 14.09 -5.93
N THR A 227 -2.31 13.05 -6.16
CA THR A 227 -2.02 12.00 -5.17
C THR A 227 -0.52 11.83 -5.10
N ALA A 228 0.06 11.94 -3.91
CA ALA A 228 1.49 11.86 -3.72
C ALA A 228 1.87 11.06 -2.48
N PHE A 229 3.10 10.57 -2.48
CA PHE A 229 3.78 9.95 -1.35
C PHE A 229 5.26 10.36 -1.42
N ASP A 230 5.77 10.94 -0.34
CA ASP A 230 7.11 11.52 -0.28
C ASP A 230 8.19 10.54 0.23
N GLY A 231 7.83 9.28 0.45
CA GLY A 231 8.65 8.25 1.11
C GLY A 231 8.24 7.97 2.55
N THR A 232 7.53 8.91 3.18
CA THR A 232 7.07 8.82 4.58
C THR A 232 5.58 9.09 4.71
N GLN A 233 5.11 10.20 4.15
CA GLN A 233 3.75 10.70 4.26
C GLN A 233 3.16 10.89 2.87
N GLY A 234 1.96 10.34 2.69
CA GLY A 234 1.15 10.53 1.51
C GLY A 234 0.09 11.59 1.71
N TRP A 235 -0.38 12.15 0.61
CA TRP A 235 -1.43 13.15 0.61
C TRP A 235 -2.20 13.11 -0.70
N LEU A 236 -3.45 13.53 -0.63
CA LEU A 236 -4.31 13.75 -1.76
C LEU A 236 -4.76 15.20 -1.74
N SER A 237 -4.83 15.83 -2.91
CA SER A 237 -5.42 17.15 -3.06
C SER A 237 -6.40 17.14 -4.21
N VAL A 238 -7.51 17.82 -4.02
CA VAL A 238 -8.40 18.28 -5.09
C VAL A 238 -8.51 19.79 -4.97
N PRO A 239 -9.01 20.52 -5.98
CA PRO A 239 -9.18 21.96 -5.87
C PRO A 239 -9.94 22.35 -4.59
N GLY A 240 -9.27 23.07 -3.68
CA GLY A 240 -9.85 23.56 -2.42
C GLY A 240 -9.78 22.60 -1.22
N ARG A 241 -9.19 21.39 -1.34
CA ARG A 241 -9.07 20.46 -0.21
C ARG A 241 -7.83 19.58 -0.28
N VAL A 242 -7.11 19.49 0.83
CA VAL A 242 -5.99 18.57 1.03
C VAL A 242 -6.38 17.54 2.09
N HIS A 243 -6.04 16.27 1.85
CA HIS A 243 -6.22 15.16 2.77
C HIS A 243 -4.86 14.48 2.98
N MET A 244 -4.38 14.47 4.22
CA MET A 244 -3.19 13.71 4.58
C MET A 244 -3.57 12.24 4.76
N MET A 245 -2.80 11.33 4.15
CA MET A 245 -3.04 9.90 4.27
C MET A 245 -2.83 9.43 5.72
N THR A 246 -3.69 8.53 6.16
CA THR A 246 -3.57 7.84 7.46
C THR A 246 -2.37 6.88 7.45
N ALA A 247 -1.99 6.35 8.62
CA ALA A 247 -0.92 5.34 8.70
C ALA A 247 -1.20 4.09 7.82
N ALA A 248 -2.45 3.63 7.78
CA ALA A 248 -2.86 2.50 6.94
C ALA A 248 -2.77 2.82 5.44
N GLU A 249 -3.16 4.04 5.06
CA GLU A 249 -3.04 4.53 3.68
C GLU A 249 -1.57 4.71 3.27
N ASN A 250 -0.72 5.24 4.15
CA ASN A 250 0.72 5.39 3.93
C ASN A 250 1.42 4.05 3.71
N ALA A 251 1.08 3.03 4.51
CA ALA A 251 1.62 1.68 4.33
C ALA A 251 1.26 1.11 2.96
N ALA A 252 0.04 1.36 2.48
CA ALA A 252 -0.41 0.92 1.17
C ALA A 252 0.21 1.76 0.02
N ALA A 253 0.37 3.06 0.20
CA ALA A 253 0.99 3.97 -0.77
C ALA A 253 2.49 3.69 -0.95
N ARG A 254 3.18 3.25 0.10
CA ARG A 254 4.58 2.82 0.00
C ARG A 254 4.79 1.70 -1.00
N VAL A 255 3.89 0.70 -1.04
CA VAL A 255 3.94 -0.39 -2.03
C VAL A 255 3.84 0.16 -3.46
N ASP A 256 2.95 1.13 -3.67
CA ASP A 256 2.75 1.77 -4.98
C ASP A 256 3.91 2.69 -5.40
N ALA A 257 4.71 3.17 -4.45
CA ALA A 257 5.81 4.09 -4.66
C ALA A 257 7.18 3.40 -4.78
N ASP A 258 7.25 2.11 -4.47
CA ASP A 258 8.47 1.32 -4.60
C ASP A 258 8.80 1.08 -6.08
N LEU A 259 9.66 1.95 -6.63
CA LEU A 259 10.15 1.85 -8.01
C LEU A 259 10.90 0.53 -8.28
N TYR A 260 11.37 -0.14 -7.22
CA TYR A 260 12.09 -1.41 -7.27
C TYR A 260 11.26 -2.56 -6.70
N PHE A 261 9.93 -2.44 -6.69
CA PHE A 261 9.01 -3.46 -6.16
C PHE A 261 9.34 -4.90 -6.58
N PRO A 262 9.67 -5.21 -7.87
CA PRO A 262 10.06 -6.58 -8.25
C PRO A 262 11.29 -7.11 -7.52
N VAL A 263 12.24 -6.23 -7.17
CA VAL A 263 13.47 -6.55 -6.43
C VAL A 263 13.19 -6.74 -4.95
N HIS A 264 12.34 -5.88 -4.38
CA HIS A 264 12.06 -5.86 -2.94
C HIS A 264 10.96 -6.85 -2.52
N LEU A 265 10.26 -7.50 -3.45
CA LEU A 265 9.09 -8.30 -3.13
C LEU A 265 9.36 -9.38 -2.05
N LYS A 266 10.48 -10.10 -2.17
CA LYS A 266 10.92 -11.15 -1.24
C LYS A 266 11.39 -10.61 0.12
N THR A 267 11.75 -9.32 0.21
CA THR A 267 12.12 -8.68 1.49
C THR A 267 10.92 -8.02 2.15
N LEU A 268 9.94 -7.56 1.36
CA LEU A 268 8.70 -6.95 1.85
C LEU A 268 7.75 -7.97 2.47
N TYR A 269 7.73 -9.23 2.01
CA TYR A 269 6.84 -10.27 2.51
C TYR A 269 7.60 -11.53 2.94
N LYS A 270 7.28 -12.06 4.13
CA LYS A 270 7.99 -13.20 4.74
C LYS A 270 7.51 -14.57 4.30
N ALA A 271 6.26 -14.66 3.84
CA ALA A 271 5.66 -15.92 3.41
C ALA A 271 4.84 -15.73 2.15
N PHE A 272 4.92 -16.71 1.26
CA PHE A 272 4.16 -16.74 0.02
C PHE A 272 3.38 -18.03 -0.11
N ARG A 273 2.14 -17.92 -0.58
CA ARG A 273 1.30 -19.04 -0.97
C ARG A 273 0.98 -18.92 -2.46
N VAL A 274 1.04 -20.03 -3.18
CA VAL A 274 0.70 -20.09 -4.60
C VAL A 274 -0.56 -20.93 -4.78
N ASP A 275 -1.50 -20.43 -5.58
CA ASP A 275 -2.67 -21.17 -6.04
C ASP A 275 -2.91 -20.90 -7.55
N ALA A 276 -3.92 -21.55 -8.12
CA ALA A 276 -4.39 -21.22 -9.46
C ALA A 276 -4.96 -19.79 -9.47
N GLY A 277 -4.53 -18.97 -10.43
CA GLY A 277 -5.10 -17.66 -10.64
C GLY A 277 -6.31 -17.68 -11.57
N GLU A 278 -7.02 -16.56 -11.61
CA GLU A 278 -8.10 -16.34 -12.58
C GLU A 278 -7.55 -16.01 -13.96
N LYS A 279 -8.40 -16.06 -14.98
CA LYS A 279 -8.05 -15.59 -16.32
C LYS A 279 -8.20 -14.06 -16.37
N ILE A 280 -7.16 -13.35 -16.76
CA ILE A 280 -7.16 -11.88 -16.84
C ILE A 280 -6.90 -11.48 -18.29
N ASP A 281 -7.85 -10.79 -18.93
CA ASP A 281 -7.76 -10.36 -20.33
C ASP A 281 -7.34 -11.47 -21.31
N GLY A 282 -7.80 -12.71 -21.06
CA GLY A 282 -7.46 -13.85 -21.89
C GLY A 282 -6.19 -14.62 -21.48
N HIS A 283 -5.44 -14.13 -20.48
CA HIS A 283 -4.22 -14.75 -19.98
C HIS A 283 -4.49 -15.64 -18.77
N ASP A 284 -4.00 -16.88 -18.80
CA ASP A 284 -3.98 -17.75 -17.63
C ASP A 284 -2.94 -17.25 -16.61
N THR A 285 -3.30 -17.20 -15.33
CA THR A 285 -2.40 -16.67 -14.29
C THR A 285 -2.08 -17.67 -13.18
N TYR A 286 -0.95 -17.46 -12.51
CA TYR A 286 -0.69 -17.98 -11.17
C TYR A 286 -1.06 -16.91 -10.15
N PHE A 287 -1.79 -17.31 -9.12
CA PHE A 287 -2.06 -16.45 -7.96
C PHE A 287 -0.98 -16.66 -6.91
N VAL A 288 -0.41 -15.56 -6.43
CA VAL A 288 0.58 -15.55 -5.35
C VAL A 288 0.13 -14.58 -4.27
N MET A 289 -0.05 -15.08 -3.05
CA MET A 289 -0.36 -14.28 -1.88
C MET A 289 0.87 -14.11 -1.00
N GLY A 290 1.37 -12.88 -0.89
CA GLY A 290 2.41 -12.49 0.07
C GLY A 290 1.79 -12.10 1.41
N ARG A 291 2.39 -12.56 2.52
CA ARG A 291 1.89 -12.34 3.88
C ARG A 291 2.99 -11.95 4.86
N ASN A 292 2.62 -11.06 5.78
CA ASN A 292 3.34 -10.79 7.01
C ASN A 292 2.39 -10.95 8.21
N PRO A 293 2.87 -11.44 9.37
CA PRO A 293 2.07 -11.47 10.59
C PRO A 293 1.54 -10.07 10.94
N GLY A 294 0.24 -9.97 11.23
CA GLY A 294 -0.40 -8.72 11.67
C GLY A 294 -0.56 -7.63 10.60
N GLN A 295 -0.25 -7.92 9.33
CA GLN A 295 -0.41 -6.98 8.22
C GLN A 295 -1.37 -7.53 7.16
N PRO A 296 -2.02 -6.66 6.36
CA PRO A 296 -2.73 -7.12 5.19
C PRO A 296 -1.85 -7.92 4.23
N PRO A 297 -2.39 -8.94 3.55
CA PRO A 297 -1.68 -9.63 2.49
C PRO A 297 -1.56 -8.73 1.25
N ILE A 298 -0.65 -9.11 0.36
CA ILE A 298 -0.68 -8.70 -1.04
C ILE A 298 -1.06 -9.89 -1.91
N ASN A 299 -1.87 -9.64 -2.92
CA ASN A 299 -2.31 -10.62 -3.89
C ASN A 299 -1.74 -10.23 -5.25
N LEU A 300 -1.07 -11.18 -5.91
CA LEU A 300 -0.36 -10.96 -7.16
C LEU A 300 -0.79 -12.02 -8.16
N TYR A 301 -1.06 -11.60 -9.40
CA TYR A 301 -1.46 -12.50 -10.48
C TYR A 301 -0.43 -12.40 -11.58
N PHE A 302 0.37 -13.44 -11.75
CA PHE A 302 1.44 -13.51 -12.74
C PHE A 302 0.96 -14.27 -13.97
N ASP A 303 1.14 -13.70 -15.15
CA ASP A 303 0.91 -14.37 -16.42
C ASP A 303 1.77 -15.65 -16.51
N LYS A 304 1.14 -16.78 -16.86
CA LYS A 304 1.87 -18.06 -16.93
C LYS A 304 2.94 -18.06 -18.01
N GLU A 305 2.70 -17.38 -19.12
CA GLU A 305 3.59 -17.38 -20.29
C GLU A 305 4.77 -16.43 -20.10
N SER A 306 4.51 -15.13 -20.00
CA SER A 306 5.53 -14.07 -19.88
C SER A 306 6.12 -13.96 -18.48
N GLY A 307 5.39 -14.34 -17.43
CA GLY A 307 5.78 -14.09 -16.04
C GLY A 307 5.55 -12.66 -15.57
N LEU A 308 4.95 -11.80 -16.39
CA LEU A 308 4.62 -10.42 -16.00
C LEU A 308 3.47 -10.39 -15.00
N LEU A 309 3.50 -9.40 -14.10
CA LEU A 309 2.41 -9.15 -13.17
C LEU A 309 1.24 -8.50 -13.91
N LEU A 310 0.09 -9.17 -13.95
CA LEU A 310 -1.12 -8.64 -14.60
C LEU A 310 -2.05 -7.94 -13.62
N ARG A 311 -2.06 -8.36 -12.35
CA ARG A 311 -2.90 -7.77 -11.30
C ARG A 311 -2.21 -7.79 -9.95
N LEU A 312 -2.32 -6.67 -9.24
CA LEU A 312 -1.95 -6.52 -7.84
C LEU A 312 -3.18 -6.12 -7.04
N ILE A 313 -3.44 -6.77 -5.91
CA ILE A 313 -4.44 -6.32 -4.93
C ILE A 313 -3.73 -6.13 -3.60
N ARG A 314 -3.80 -4.90 -3.09
CA ARG A 314 -3.34 -4.52 -1.74
C ARG A 314 -4.50 -3.97 -0.94
N TYR A 315 -4.32 -3.84 0.37
CA TYR A 315 -5.38 -3.38 1.25
C TYR A 315 -4.89 -2.33 2.23
N ALA A 316 -5.77 -1.37 2.53
CA ALA A 316 -5.65 -0.52 3.72
C ALA A 316 -6.50 -1.11 4.84
N GLU A 317 -5.95 -1.21 6.05
CA GLU A 317 -6.73 -1.60 7.23
C GLU A 317 -7.69 -0.49 7.64
N THR A 318 -8.86 -0.89 8.13
CA THR A 318 -9.82 -0.04 8.84
C THR A 318 -10.31 -0.80 10.08
N PRO A 319 -10.90 -0.12 11.07
CA PRO A 319 -11.53 -0.78 12.21
C PRO A 319 -12.59 -1.83 11.84
N LEU A 320 -13.27 -1.68 10.70
CA LEU A 320 -14.39 -2.54 10.30
C LEU A 320 -14.02 -3.62 9.28
N GLY A 321 -12.86 -3.49 8.63
CA GLY A 321 -12.63 -4.17 7.37
C GLY A 321 -11.33 -3.79 6.69
N ARG A 322 -11.03 -4.48 5.60
CA ARG A 322 -9.92 -4.13 4.69
C ARG A 322 -10.50 -3.47 3.45
N ASN A 323 -10.01 -2.28 3.11
CA ASN A 323 -10.34 -1.61 1.86
C ASN A 323 -9.39 -2.09 0.76
N PRO A 324 -9.88 -2.79 -0.28
CA PRO A 324 -9.03 -3.25 -1.37
C PRO A 324 -8.69 -2.11 -2.34
N THR A 325 -7.50 -2.18 -2.91
CA THR A 325 -7.13 -1.49 -4.15
C THR A 325 -6.57 -2.55 -5.09
N GLN A 326 -7.26 -2.74 -6.21
CA GLN A 326 -6.80 -3.58 -7.31
C GLN A 326 -6.16 -2.67 -8.38
N ILE A 327 -5.02 -3.11 -8.90
CA ILE A 327 -4.30 -2.46 -10.00
C ILE A 327 -4.07 -3.52 -11.06
N ASP A 328 -4.68 -3.33 -12.23
CA ASP A 328 -4.49 -4.19 -13.38
C ASP A 328 -3.49 -3.54 -14.34
N TYR A 329 -2.43 -4.28 -14.68
CA TYR A 329 -1.34 -3.82 -15.53
C TYR A 329 -1.45 -4.44 -16.92
N ALA A 330 -1.34 -3.62 -17.94
CA ALA A 330 -1.35 -4.04 -19.33
C ALA A 330 -0.44 -3.16 -20.19
N ASP A 331 -0.36 -3.50 -21.48
CA ASP A 331 0.45 -2.75 -22.47
C ASP A 331 1.91 -2.62 -22.02
N TYR A 332 2.53 -3.76 -21.69
CA TYR A 332 3.94 -3.79 -21.31
C TYR A 332 4.83 -3.48 -22.51
N ARG A 333 5.72 -2.50 -22.37
CA ARG A 333 6.67 -2.09 -23.41
C ARG A 333 8.09 -2.05 -22.87
N ASP A 334 9.07 -2.20 -23.76
CA ASP A 334 10.47 -1.98 -23.44
C ASP A 334 10.76 -0.49 -23.26
N ALA A 335 11.45 -0.14 -22.17
CA ALA A 335 11.96 1.19 -21.93
C ALA A 335 13.34 1.07 -21.26
N ASN A 336 14.40 1.44 -21.99
CA ASN A 336 15.78 1.42 -21.50
C ASN A 336 16.25 0.05 -20.93
N GLY A 337 15.80 -1.05 -21.53
CA GLY A 337 16.21 -2.41 -21.13
C GLY A 337 15.40 -3.03 -19.99
N ILE A 338 14.33 -2.36 -19.54
CA ILE A 338 13.34 -2.92 -18.61
C ILE A 338 11.95 -2.94 -19.26
N LYS A 339 11.08 -3.85 -18.80
CA LYS A 339 9.66 -3.83 -19.15
C LYS A 339 8.91 -2.87 -18.23
N VAL A 340 8.02 -2.06 -18.80
CA VAL A 340 7.17 -1.13 -18.04
C VAL A 340 5.73 -1.24 -18.55
N PRO A 341 4.72 -1.32 -17.66
CA PRO A 341 3.32 -1.29 -18.07
C PRO A 341 2.90 0.13 -18.47
N PHE A 342 2.36 0.30 -19.68
CA PHE A 342 1.83 1.57 -20.18
C PHE A 342 0.33 1.74 -19.92
N ARG A 343 -0.35 0.74 -19.35
CA ARG A 343 -1.75 0.88 -18.94
C ARG A 343 -1.97 0.33 -17.53
N TRP A 344 -2.59 1.15 -16.68
CA TRP A 344 -2.98 0.76 -15.32
C TRP A 344 -4.47 1.04 -15.11
N THR A 345 -5.24 0.03 -14.73
CA THR A 345 -6.62 0.22 -14.28
C THR A 345 -6.67 0.06 -12.77
N LEU A 346 -6.94 1.15 -12.07
CA LEU A 346 -7.08 1.16 -10.61
C LEU A 346 -8.55 1.04 -10.24
N SER A 347 -8.88 0.03 -9.46
CA SER A 347 -10.24 -0.24 -8.98
C SER A 347 -10.25 -0.26 -7.45
N ARG A 348 -11.14 0.55 -6.87
CA ARG A 348 -11.36 0.71 -5.43
C ARG A 348 -12.87 0.70 -5.19
N PRO A 349 -13.35 0.45 -3.96
CA PRO A 349 -14.77 0.61 -3.69
C PRO A 349 -15.29 1.99 -4.08
N GLY A 350 -16.32 2.03 -4.92
CA GLY A 350 -16.95 3.26 -5.41
C GLY A 350 -16.18 4.03 -6.49
N ASN A 351 -14.99 3.59 -6.94
CA ASN A 351 -14.24 4.30 -7.97
C ASN A 351 -13.35 3.38 -8.82
N GLN A 352 -13.34 3.62 -10.13
CA GLN A 352 -12.43 2.97 -11.06
C GLN A 352 -11.95 3.99 -12.10
N PHE A 353 -10.65 3.95 -12.41
CA PHE A 353 -10.07 4.76 -13.47
C PHE A 353 -8.89 4.04 -14.12
N THR A 354 -8.63 4.39 -15.38
CA THR A 354 -7.52 3.86 -16.16
C THR A 354 -6.55 4.97 -16.52
N ILE A 355 -5.26 4.77 -16.26
CA ILE A 355 -4.17 5.59 -16.78
C ILE A 355 -3.59 4.88 -18.00
N GLN A 356 -3.62 5.55 -19.15
CA GLN A 356 -2.89 5.15 -20.35
C GLN A 356 -1.69 6.08 -20.50
N VAL A 357 -0.49 5.54 -20.35
CA VAL A 357 0.78 6.21 -20.59
C VAL A 357 1.00 6.31 -22.09
N GLU A 358 1.42 7.49 -22.53
CA GLU A 358 1.72 7.84 -23.92
C GLU A 358 3.20 8.17 -24.10
N GLN A 359 3.81 8.78 -23.09
CA GLN A 359 5.22 9.14 -23.05
C GLN A 359 5.85 8.71 -21.73
N LEU A 360 7.06 8.16 -21.80
CA LEU A 360 7.83 7.74 -20.64
C LEU A 360 9.28 8.15 -20.80
N GLN A 361 9.84 8.74 -19.74
CA GLN A 361 11.25 9.09 -19.65
C GLN A 361 11.81 8.54 -18.33
N GLN A 362 12.97 7.89 -18.41
CA GLN A 362 13.67 7.37 -17.24
C GLN A 362 14.88 8.25 -16.91
N ASN A 363 15.28 8.25 -15.64
CA ASN A 363 16.49 8.93 -15.15
C ASN A 363 16.53 10.43 -15.44
N VAL A 364 15.35 11.06 -15.55
CA VAL A 364 15.23 12.51 -15.66
C VAL A 364 15.23 13.15 -14.27
N PRO A 365 15.85 14.33 -14.08
CA PRO A 365 15.82 15.03 -12.80
C PRO A 365 14.38 15.30 -12.34
N VAL A 366 14.05 14.88 -11.12
CA VAL A 366 12.77 15.17 -10.46
C VAL A 366 13.08 15.82 -9.11
N ASP A 367 12.61 17.06 -8.93
CA ASP A 367 12.74 17.82 -7.70
C ASP A 367 11.95 17.15 -6.56
N ASP A 368 12.58 17.00 -5.40
CA ASP A 368 11.92 16.43 -4.21
C ASP A 368 10.76 17.31 -3.72
N ALA A 369 10.81 18.63 -3.98
CA ALA A 369 9.74 19.56 -3.63
C ALA A 369 8.39 19.22 -4.29
N LYS A 370 8.39 18.47 -5.41
CA LYS A 370 7.16 18.02 -6.07
C LYS A 370 6.34 17.05 -5.23
N PHE A 371 6.98 16.29 -4.34
CA PHE A 371 6.31 15.28 -3.52
C PHE A 371 5.83 15.84 -2.18
N ALA A 372 6.31 17.03 -1.79
CA ALA A 372 5.91 17.66 -0.54
C ALA A 372 4.43 18.10 -0.60
N PRO A 373 3.68 17.95 0.51
CA PRO A 373 2.32 18.49 0.58
C PRO A 373 2.34 20.01 0.40
N PRO A 374 1.29 20.59 -0.20
CA PRO A 374 1.14 22.04 -0.22
C PRO A 374 1.07 22.57 1.22
N PRO A 375 1.52 23.82 1.47
CA PRO A 375 1.42 24.42 2.79
C PRO A 375 -0.05 24.41 3.25
N GLU A 376 -0.27 24.18 4.55
CA GLU A 376 -1.61 24.21 5.12
C GLU A 376 -2.27 25.56 4.79
N PRO A 377 -3.51 25.57 4.25
CA PRO A 377 -4.22 26.82 4.07
C PRO A 377 -4.36 27.49 5.45
N PRO A 378 -4.19 28.82 5.56
CA PRO A 378 -4.30 29.50 6.84
C PRO A 378 -5.65 29.15 7.46
N GLN A 379 -5.64 28.68 8.72
CA GLN A 379 -6.86 28.43 9.47
C GLN A 379 -7.71 29.69 9.38
N SER A 380 -8.81 29.63 8.63
CA SER A 380 -9.77 30.73 8.63
C SER A 380 -10.27 30.82 10.06
N ALA A 381 -9.90 31.92 10.73
CA ALA A 381 -10.37 32.23 12.07
C ALA A 381 -11.88 32.07 12.04
N GLN A 382 -12.39 31.00 12.68
CA GLN A 382 -13.81 30.82 12.88
C GLN A 382 -14.25 32.05 13.66
N LYS A 383 -14.89 33.01 12.97
CA LYS A 383 -15.53 34.13 13.65
C LYS A 383 -16.47 33.49 14.68
N PRO A 384 -16.33 33.83 15.97
CA PRO A 384 -17.26 33.32 16.98
C PRO A 384 -18.65 33.72 16.53
N VAL A 385 -19.52 32.71 16.39
CA VAL A 385 -20.95 32.94 16.20
C VAL A 385 -21.40 33.63 17.49
N ALA A 386 -21.79 34.90 17.37
CA ALA A 386 -22.34 35.69 18.47
C ALA A 386 -23.59 35.00 19.03
N PRO A 387 -23.84 35.12 20.35
CA PRO A 387 -24.78 34.29 21.12
C PRO A 387 -26.23 34.31 20.62
#